data_AF-A0A4Y2VQC7-F1
#
_entry.id   AF-A0A4Y2VQC7-F1
#
_cell.length_a   1.000
_cell.length_b   1.000
_cell.length_c   1.000
_cell.angle_alpha   90.00
_cell.angle_beta   90.00
_cell.angle_gamma   90.00
#
_symmetry.space_group_name_H-M   'P 1'
#
loop_
_entity.id
_entity.type
_entity.pdbx_description
1 polymer ?
#
loop_
_entity_poly.entity_id
_entity_poly.type
_entity_poly.pdbx_seq_one_letter_code
_entity_poly.pdbx_strand_id
1 'polypeptide(L)'
;MQPSNEAVDYVVIKLAGKKSVRFYVGVIISQDAFDEYTVKFMRKCGKDKFTFPENDDIAEVDSSNIVNVLSQPSLNKREQYVFNENLEHYNLT
;
A
#
# COMPACT_ATOMS: atom_id res chain seq x y z
N MET A 1 14.88 19.25 16.93
CA MET A 1 14.26 19.21 15.59
C MET A 1 13.71 17.81 15.43
N GLN A 2 12.38 17.64 15.46
CA GLN A 2 11.76 16.34 15.16
C GLN A 2 11.89 16.11 13.65
N PRO A 3 12.14 14.88 13.17
CA PRO A 3 12.12 14.62 11.74
C PRO A 3 10.72 14.98 11.22
N SER A 4 10.69 15.83 10.20
CA SER A 4 9.51 16.16 9.43
C SER A 4 8.78 14.86 9.12
N ASN A 5 7.51 14.75 9.48
CA ASN A 5 6.66 13.66 9.02
C ASN A 5 6.65 13.74 7.49
N GLU A 6 7.55 13.01 6.83
CA GLU A 6 7.41 12.69 5.42
C GLU A 6 6.07 11.99 5.32
N ALA A 7 5.08 12.67 4.75
CA ALA A 7 3.74 12.14 4.60
C ALA A 7 3.83 10.97 3.63
N VAL A 8 3.97 9.76 4.17
CA VAL A 8 4.06 8.56 3.35
C VAL A 8 2.64 8.16 2.98
N ASP A 9 2.28 8.29 1.71
CA ASP A 9 0.93 7.99 1.27
C ASP A 9 0.75 6.48 1.09
N TYR A 10 -0.20 5.93 1.85
CA TYR A 10 -0.63 4.55 1.70
C TYR A 10 -1.71 4.49 0.64
N VAL A 11 -1.67 3.49 -0.22
CA VAL A 11 -2.56 3.40 -1.38
C VAL A 11 -3.03 1.98 -1.62
N VAL A 12 -4.21 1.87 -2.24
CA VAL A 12 -4.72 0.63 -2.83
C VAL A 12 -4.39 0.62 -4.31
N ILE A 13 -3.66 -0.41 -4.74
CA ILE A 13 -3.22 -0.59 -6.11
C ILE A 13 -4.03 -1.72 -6.73
N LYS A 14 -4.56 -1.47 -7.92
CA LYS A 14 -5.26 -2.44 -8.76
C LYS A 14 -4.31 -2.95 -9.84
N LEU A 15 -3.89 -4.20 -9.73
CA LEU A 15 -3.05 -4.85 -10.75
C LEU A 15 -3.90 -5.85 -11.54
N ALA A 16 -3.95 -5.64 -12.86
CA ALA A 16 -4.63 -6.53 -13.80
C ALA A 16 -3.66 -7.61 -14.30
N GLY A 17 -3.82 -8.83 -13.82
CA GLY A 17 -3.18 -10.01 -14.41
C GLY A 17 -3.95 -10.53 -15.62
N LYS A 18 -3.37 -11.50 -16.33
CA LYS A 18 -3.88 -12.06 -17.60
C LYS A 18 -5.35 -12.53 -17.59
N LYS A 19 -5.88 -12.94 -16.44
CA LYS A 19 -7.27 -13.41 -16.28
C LYS A 19 -7.98 -12.89 -15.02
N SER A 20 -7.29 -12.07 -14.23
CA SER A 20 -7.78 -11.69 -12.90
C SER A 20 -7.24 -10.34 -12.50
N VAL A 21 -8.11 -9.52 -11.92
CA VAL A 21 -7.72 -8.29 -11.25
C VAL A 21 -7.52 -8.60 -9.78
N ARG A 22 -6.39 -8.16 -9.23
CA ARG A 22 -6.10 -8.23 -7.80
C ARG A 22 -5.83 -6.84 -7.26
N PHE A 23 -6.15 -6.68 -5.98
CA PHE A 23 -5.90 -5.44 -5.26
C PHE A 23 -4.81 -5.69 -4.23
N TYR A 24 -3.98 -4.69 -4.02
CA TYR A 24 -2.87 -4.72 -3.09
C TYR A 24 -2.85 -3.43 -2.30
N VAL A 25 -2.28 -3.47 -1.11
CA VAL A 25 -1.98 -2.27 -0.31
C VAL A 25 -0.48 -2.04 -0.40
N GLY A 26 -0.10 -0.79 -0.59
CA GLY A 26 1.30 -0.39 -0.62
C GLY A 26 1.48 1.02 -0.08
N VAL A 27 2.74 1.41 0.05
CA VAL A 27 3.13 2.75 0.44
C VAL A 27 3.98 3.36 -0.67
N ILE A 28 3.69 4.61 -1.04
CA ILE A 28 4.49 5.34 -2.02
C ILE A 28 5.80 5.75 -1.35
N ILE A 29 6.92 5.29 -1.89
CA ILE A 29 8.26 5.61 -1.38
C ILE A 29 9.04 6.54 -2.31
N SER A 30 8.59 6.69 -3.56
CA SER A 30 9.11 7.68 -4.50
C SER A 30 8.04 8.04 -5.52
N GLN A 31 8.07 9.27 -6.00
CA GLN A 31 7.27 9.76 -7.12
C GLN A 31 8.24 10.25 -8.21
N ASP A 32 8.08 9.71 -9.42
CA ASP A 32 8.88 10.10 -10.58
C ASP A 32 8.17 11.17 -11.42
N ALA A 33 8.92 11.80 -12.33
CA ALA A 33 8.48 12.97 -13.09
C ALA A 33 7.37 12.68 -14.14
N PHE A 34 6.96 11.42 -14.29
CA PHE A 34 6.03 10.95 -15.33
C PHE A 34 4.76 10.29 -14.77
N ASP A 35 4.30 10.71 -13.57
CA ASP A 35 3.14 10.09 -12.90
C ASP A 35 3.33 8.59 -12.59
N GLU A 36 4.58 8.16 -12.53
CA GLU A 36 5.02 6.84 -12.08
C GLU A 36 5.38 6.92 -10.60
N TYR A 37 4.87 5.97 -9.82
CA TYR A 37 5.09 5.90 -8.38
C TYR A 37 5.83 4.63 -8.05
N THR A 38 6.93 4.74 -7.31
CA THR A 38 7.56 3.58 -6.70
C THR A 38 6.79 3.24 -5.44
N VAL A 39 6.15 2.07 -5.43
CA VAL A 39 5.34 1.58 -4.31
C VAL A 39 6.01 0.38 -3.68
N LYS A 40 6.09 0.41 -2.35
CA LYS A 40 6.47 -0.73 -1.53
C LYS A 40 5.20 -1.44 -1.05
N PHE A 41 4.99 -2.65 -1.55
CA PHE A 41 3.81 -3.46 -1.27
C PHE A 41 3.85 -4.08 0.13
N MET A 42 2.66 -4.18 0.71
CA MET A 42 2.43 -4.76 2.02
C MET A 42 1.71 -6.09 1.89
N ARG A 43 2.07 -7.05 2.74
CA ARG A 43 1.42 -8.35 2.79
C ARG A 43 0.25 -8.31 3.77
N LYS A 44 -0.91 -8.80 3.34
CA LYS A 44 -2.06 -8.99 4.21
C LYS A 44 -1.81 -10.17 5.17
N CYS A 45 -1.90 -9.93 6.48
CA CYS A 45 -1.72 -10.94 7.54
C CYS A 45 -2.96 -11.15 8.40
N GLY A 46 -4.04 -10.40 8.16
CA GLY A 46 -5.31 -10.54 8.85
C GLY A 46 -6.42 -9.81 8.09
N LYS A 47 -7.56 -9.58 8.75
CA LYS A 47 -8.70 -8.89 8.13
C LYS A 47 -8.33 -7.49 7.60
N ASP A 48 -7.79 -6.66 8.49
CA ASP A 48 -7.42 -5.26 8.22
C ASP A 48 -5.96 -4.97 8.64
N LYS A 49 -5.13 -6.02 8.63
CA LYS A 49 -3.77 -6.00 9.17
C LYS A 49 -2.75 -6.34 8.09
N PHE A 50 -1.73 -5.52 7.99
CA PHE A 50 -0.70 -5.62 6.97
C PHE A 50 0.68 -5.52 7.60
N THR A 51 1.66 -6.16 6.97
CA THR A 51 3.07 -6.09 7.36
C THR A 51 3.93 -5.98 6.12
N PHE A 52 5.09 -5.34 6.23
CA PHE A 52 6.09 -5.47 5.17
C PHE A 52 6.69 -6.88 5.20
N PRO A 53 6.82 -7.55 4.04
CA PRO A 53 7.58 -8.79 3.95
C PRO A 53 9.06 -8.57 4.30
N GLU A 54 9.76 -9.64 4.72
CA GLU A 54 11.21 -9.58 4.99
C GLU A 54 12.02 -9.17 3.76
N ASN A 55 11.60 -9.65 2.59
CA ASN A 55 12.10 -9.19 1.31
C ASN A 55 11.15 -8.13 0.80
N ASP A 56 11.64 -6.89 0.73
CA ASP A 56 10.86 -5.76 0.25
C ASP A 56 10.31 -6.03 -1.15
N ASP A 57 8.99 -5.98 -1.26
CA ASP A 57 8.28 -6.09 -2.53
C ASP A 57 8.04 -4.67 -3.04
N ILE A 58 8.89 -4.20 -3.95
CA ILE A 58 8.86 -2.84 -4.48
C ILE A 58 8.68 -2.92 -5.98
N ALA A 59 7.73 -2.15 -6.51
CA ALA A 59 7.56 -2.00 -7.94
C ALA A 59 7.05 -0.60 -8.31
N GLU A 60 7.29 -0.23 -9.56
CA GLU A 60 6.77 0.98 -10.17
C GLU A 60 5.31 0.73 -10.61
N VAL A 61 4.44 1.68 -10.28
CA VAL A 61 3.02 1.64 -10.63
C VAL A 61 2.61 2.97 -11.24
N ASP A 62 1.78 2.90 -12.27
CA ASP A 62 1.18 4.07 -12.88
C ASP A 62 0.11 4.65 -11.95
N SER A 63 -0.03 5.98 -11.96
CA SER A 63 -1.12 6.69 -11.27
C SER A 63 -2.51 6.06 -11.50
N SER A 64 -2.78 5.55 -12.71
CA SER A 64 -4.04 4.93 -13.10
C SER A 64 -4.31 3.60 -12.39
N ASN A 65 -3.29 2.96 -11.81
CA ASN A 65 -3.43 1.74 -11.03
C ASN A 65 -3.75 2.03 -9.55
N ILE A 66 -3.52 3.25 -9.09
CA ILE A 66 -3.89 3.68 -7.74
C ILE A 66 -5.39 3.97 -7.74
N VAL A 67 -6.16 3.15 -7.01
CA VAL A 67 -7.64 3.25 -6.99
C VAL A 67 -8.17 3.89 -5.72
N ASN A 68 -7.37 3.94 -4.65
CA ASN A 68 -7.73 4.61 -3.41
C ASN A 68 -6.48 5.06 -2.67
N VAL A 69 -6.56 6.21 -2.00
CA VAL A 69 -5.53 6.68 -1.07
C VAL A 69 -6.05 6.45 0.34
N LEU A 70 -5.26 5.73 1.13
CA LEU A 70 -5.59 5.32 2.47
C LEU A 70 -5.13 6.35 3.50
N SER A 71 -5.85 6.41 4.61
CA SER A 71 -5.43 7.14 5.79
C SER A 71 -4.21 6.48 6.44
N GLN A 72 -3.43 7.27 7.17
CA GLN A 72 -2.29 6.79 7.94
C GLN A 72 -2.71 5.61 8.85
N PRO A 73 -2.10 4.43 8.70
CA PRO A 73 -2.42 3.28 9.53
C PRO A 73 -1.91 3.46 10.96
N SER A 74 -2.52 2.74 11.89
CA SER A 74 -2.00 2.59 13.24
C SER A 74 -1.09 1.38 13.32
N LEU A 75 0.10 1.53 13.90
CA LEU A 75 1.00 0.40 14.17
C LEU A 75 0.60 -0.29 15.48
N ASN A 76 0.37 -1.60 15.43
CA ASN A 76 0.04 -2.38 16.63
C ASN A 76 1.29 -2.89 17.36
N LYS A 77 1.09 -3.50 18.54
CA LYS A 77 2.19 -4.06 19.38
C LYS A 77 3.00 -5.20 18.73
N ARG A 78 2.58 -5.71 17.56
CA ARG A 78 3.23 -6.76 16.78
C ARG A 78 3.78 -6.21 15.46
N GLU A 79 3.99 -4.90 15.37
CA GLU A 79 4.52 -4.22 14.18
C GLU A 79 3.64 -4.43 12.92
N GLN A 80 2.34 -4.61 13.13
CA GLN A 80 1.37 -4.72 12.03
C GLN A 80 0.63 -3.40 11.87
N TYR A 81 0.53 -2.97 10.62
CA TYR A 81 -0.17 -1.77 10.19
C TYR A 81 -1.66 -2.09 10.09
N VAL A 82 -2.47 -1.28 10.77
CA VAL A 82 -3.92 -1.42 10.82
C VAL A 82 -4.56 -0.19 10.19
N PHE A 83 -5.30 -0.41 9.10
CA PHE A 83 -6.05 0.65 8.43
C PHE A 83 -7.46 0.71 9.02
N ASN A 84 -7.98 1.92 9.23
CA ASN A 84 -9.34 2.11 9.75
C ASN A 84 -10.41 2.05 8.64
N GLU A 85 -9.99 2.00 7.38
CA GLU A 85 -10.88 1.91 6.24
C GLU A 85 -11.41 0.49 6.04
N ASN A 86 -12.64 0.38 5.51
CA ASN A 86 -13.19 -0.91 5.15
C ASN A 86 -12.58 -1.39 3.83
N LEU A 87 -11.56 -2.24 3.94
CA LEU A 87 -10.87 -2.81 2.78
C LEU A 87 -11.48 -4.14 2.31
N GLU A 88 -12.58 -4.60 2.90
CA GLU A 88 -13.23 -5.88 2.54
C GLU A 88 -13.87 -5.84 1.15
N HIS A 89 -14.22 -4.65 0.67
CA HIS A 89 -14.72 -4.43 -0.69
C HIS A 89 -13.64 -4.68 -1.75
N TYR A 90 -12.36 -4.58 -1.37
CA TYR A 90 -11.25 -4.94 -2.22
C TYR A 90 -10.90 -6.41 -2.00
N ASN A 91 -10.81 -7.18 -3.08
CA ASN A 91 -10.29 -8.56 -3.03
C ASN A 91 -8.76 -8.53 -2.85
N LEU A 92 -8.31 -8.05 -1.68
CA LEU A 92 -6.91 -7.85 -1.35
C LEU A 92 -6.21 -9.21 -1.19
N THR A 93 -5.08 -9.35 -1.89
CA THR A 93 -4.23 -10.54 -1.85
C THR A 93 -3.02 -10.34 -0.95
#